data_AF-A0A2D7REG4-F1
#
_entry.id   AF-A0A2D7REG4-F1
#
_cell.length_a   1.000
_cell.length_b   1.000
_cell.length_c   1.000
_cell.angle_alpha   90.00
_cell.angle_beta   90.00
_cell.angle_gamma   90.00
#
_symmetry.space_group_name_H-M   'P 1'
#
loop_
_entity.id
_entity.type
_entity.pdbx_description
1 polymer ?
#
loop_
_entity_poly.entity_id
_entity_poly.type
_entity_poly.pdbx_seq_one_letter_code
_entity_poly.pdbx_strand_id
1 'polypeptide(L)'
;MNSSISDMIKSKLIKINDRVEFKFKGHTFSAKIVEGGLIVECKYRSNMSNKYVSCLNNVIAFSSLTAWTEACLQDVLEEYYTRYSSWKRVIHIPTNLTLSELRDRCKLQHSKIDIESYKEIYRLNTLVNTLKDFIVKNGLKVPKLKNEFEIPLTPKRKIIKLNLKDKEAYERVQKKLINDIFK
;
A
#
# COMPACT_ATOMS: atom_id res chain seq x y z
N MET A 1 3.98 7.00 -13.14
CA MET A 1 3.67 7.91 -12.01
C MET A 1 4.56 7.52 -10.84
N ASN A 2 5.39 8.43 -10.35
CA ASN A 2 6.17 8.21 -9.14
C ASN A 2 5.26 8.49 -7.94
N SER A 3 4.66 7.44 -7.37
CA SER A 3 3.78 7.57 -6.20
C SER A 3 4.57 8.11 -5.01
N SER A 4 4.24 9.33 -4.60
CA SER A 4 4.76 10.03 -3.42
C SER A 4 3.98 9.63 -2.16
N ILE A 5 4.44 10.06 -0.98
CA ILE A 5 3.65 9.91 0.27
C ILE A 5 2.31 10.64 0.15
N SER A 6 2.29 11.82 -0.48
CA SER A 6 1.04 12.56 -0.75
C SER A 6 0.04 11.73 -1.54
N ASP A 7 0.49 10.97 -2.54
CA ASP A 7 -0.38 10.10 -3.34
C ASP A 7 -0.92 8.91 -2.52
N MET A 8 -0.13 8.39 -1.59
CA MET A 8 -0.57 7.35 -0.65
C MET A 8 -1.63 7.85 0.34
N ILE A 9 -1.53 9.13 0.75
CA ILE A 9 -2.57 9.79 1.57
C ILE A 9 -3.85 9.95 0.75
N LYS A 10 -3.75 10.47 -0.49
CA LYS A 10 -4.91 10.65 -1.38
C LYS A 10 -5.63 9.34 -1.70
N SER A 11 -4.87 8.26 -1.86
CA SER A 11 -5.39 6.90 -2.09
C SER A 11 -5.89 6.20 -0.82
N LYS A 12 -5.87 6.87 0.34
CA LYS A 12 -6.31 6.36 1.64
C LYS A 12 -5.54 5.12 2.12
N LEU A 13 -4.32 4.89 1.61
CA LEU A 13 -3.43 3.82 2.08
C LEU A 13 -2.71 4.20 3.38
N ILE A 14 -2.50 5.50 3.60
CA ILE A 14 -1.91 6.09 4.79
C ILE A 14 -2.83 7.23 5.26
N LYS A 15 -2.98 7.41 6.57
CA LYS A 15 -3.72 8.51 7.18
C LYS A 15 -2.77 9.58 7.71
N ILE A 16 -3.29 10.80 7.80
CA ILE A 16 -2.60 11.91 8.47
C ILE A 16 -2.42 11.53 9.95
N ASN A 17 -1.27 11.88 10.53
CA ASN A 17 -0.79 11.51 11.86
C ASN A 17 -0.39 10.04 12.05
N ASP A 18 -0.39 9.24 10.98
CA ASP A 18 0.18 7.90 11.06
C ASP A 18 1.68 7.95 11.35
N ARG A 19 2.15 6.95 12.10
CA ARG A 19 3.57 6.83 12.47
C ARG A 19 4.32 5.93 11.51
N VAL A 20 5.53 6.35 11.22
CA VAL A 20 6.53 5.57 10.50
C VAL A 20 7.73 5.32 11.40
N GLU A 21 8.39 4.19 11.17
CA GLU A 21 9.57 3.79 11.93
C GLU A 21 10.59 3.11 11.03
N PHE A 22 11.87 3.32 11.30
CA PHE A 22 12.92 2.44 10.78
C PHE A 22 13.92 2.09 11.88
N LYS A 23 14.61 0.96 11.68
CA LYS A 23 15.65 0.48 12.58
C LYS A 23 16.99 0.44 11.88
N PHE A 24 18.04 0.81 12.59
CA PHE A 24 19.39 0.79 12.08
C PHE A 24 20.38 0.51 13.21
N LYS A 25 21.20 -0.54 13.09
CA LYS A 25 22.18 -0.97 14.11
C LYS A 25 21.63 -1.07 15.55
N GLY A 26 20.37 -1.50 15.70
CA GLY A 26 19.69 -1.61 17.00
C GLY A 26 19.05 -0.31 17.50
N HIS A 27 19.32 0.82 16.85
CA HIS A 27 18.61 2.07 17.07
C HIS A 27 17.28 2.10 16.33
N THR A 28 16.29 2.77 16.92
CA THR A 28 14.94 2.89 16.37
C THR A 28 14.58 4.36 16.19
N PHE A 29 14.17 4.76 14.99
CA PHE A 29 13.74 6.12 14.67
C PHE A 29 12.28 6.11 14.28
N SER A 30 11.48 7.00 14.87
CA SER A 30 10.06 7.14 14.57
C SER A 30 9.72 8.60 14.25
N ALA A 31 8.76 8.79 13.34
CA ALA A 31 8.22 10.09 13.01
C ALA A 31 6.74 9.99 12.63
N LYS A 32 6.06 11.12 12.53
CA LYS A 32 4.68 11.22 12.06
C LYS A 32 4.62 11.77 10.64
N ILE A 33 3.67 11.26 9.87
CA ILE A 33 3.31 11.82 8.56
C ILE A 33 2.19 12.83 8.74
N VAL A 34 2.35 14.04 8.22
CA VAL A 34 1.31 15.08 8.19
C VAL A 34 0.85 15.38 6.76
N GLU A 35 -0.03 16.36 6.62
CA GLU A 35 -0.57 16.78 5.34
C GLU A 35 0.54 17.16 4.34
N GLY A 36 0.27 16.93 3.05
CA GLY A 36 1.28 17.07 2.00
C GLY A 36 2.31 15.93 1.94
N GLY A 37 2.28 14.99 2.89
CA GLY A 37 3.25 13.89 2.98
C GLY A 37 4.58 14.30 3.64
N LEU A 38 4.55 15.36 4.44
CA LEU A 38 5.70 15.81 5.23
C LEU A 38 5.90 14.91 6.46
N ILE A 39 7.15 14.83 6.93
CA ILE A 39 7.54 14.01 8.08
C ILE A 39 7.95 14.96 9.22
N VAL A 40 7.34 14.79 10.39
CA VAL A 40 7.50 15.66 11.57
C VAL A 40 7.62 14.86 12.87
N GLU A 41 7.89 15.55 13.98
CA GLU A 41 8.00 14.97 15.32
C GLU A 41 8.96 13.78 15.37
N CYS A 42 10.20 13.99 14.95
CA CYS A 42 11.22 12.94 14.91
C CYS A 42 11.61 12.53 16.33
N LYS A 43 11.57 11.23 16.58
CA LYS A 43 11.95 10.60 17.84
C LYS A 43 12.94 9.48 17.59
N TYR A 44 13.86 9.33 18.50
CA TYR A 44 14.92 8.34 18.46
C TYR A 44 14.95 7.55 19.76
N ARG A 45 15.17 6.25 19.65
CA ARG A 45 15.42 5.35 20.77
C ARG A 45 16.74 4.61 20.53
N SER A 46 17.64 4.76 21.50
CA SER A 46 18.93 4.08 21.50
C SER A 46 18.78 2.60 21.87
N ASN A 47 19.76 1.77 21.54
CA ASN A 47 19.84 0.39 22.02
C ASN A 47 20.06 0.31 23.54
N MET A 48 20.71 1.31 24.15
CA MET A 48 21.02 1.35 25.58
C MET A 48 19.86 1.88 26.44
N SER A 49 18.87 2.54 25.84
CA SER A 49 17.77 3.18 26.56
C SER A 49 16.44 2.88 25.89
N ASN A 50 15.47 2.38 26.66
CA ASN A 50 14.15 2.06 26.13
C ASN A 50 13.24 3.30 25.97
N LYS A 51 13.74 4.52 26.27
CA LYS A 51 12.99 5.77 26.16
C LYS A 51 13.20 6.41 24.79
N TYR A 52 12.10 6.88 24.18
CA TYR A 52 12.16 7.72 22.98
C TYR A 52 12.48 9.16 23.39
N VAL A 53 13.49 9.74 22.75
CA VAL A 53 13.93 11.13 22.90
C VAL A 53 13.65 11.86 21.58
N SER A 54 13.17 13.10 21.65
CA SER A 54 12.99 13.92 20.45
C SER A 54 14.33 14.26 19.83
N CYS A 55 14.46 14.09 18.51
CA CYS A 55 15.67 14.40 17.75
C CYS A 55 15.35 15.35 16.58
N LEU A 56 16.39 15.95 15.97
CA LEU A 56 16.24 16.84 14.81
C LEU A 56 15.31 18.04 15.08
N ASN A 57 15.35 18.59 16.30
CA ASN A 57 14.47 19.67 16.75
C ASN A 57 14.71 21.00 16.01
N ASN A 58 15.84 21.12 15.32
CA ASN A 58 16.18 22.25 14.43
C ASN A 58 15.44 22.20 13.08
N VAL A 59 14.84 21.07 12.72
CA VAL A 59 14.10 20.89 11.46
C VAL A 59 12.61 20.76 11.77
N ILE A 60 11.81 21.67 11.23
CA ILE A 60 10.35 21.67 11.43
C ILE A 60 9.71 20.45 10.76
N ALA A 61 10.10 20.17 9.51
CA ALA A 61 9.55 19.07 8.73
C ALA A 61 10.51 18.62 7.62
N PHE A 62 10.45 17.34 7.25
CA PHE A 62 11.16 16.79 6.10
C PHE A 62 10.18 16.56 4.93
N SER A 63 10.61 16.89 3.72
CA SER A 63 9.83 16.75 2.49
C SER A 63 9.89 15.35 1.87
N SER A 64 10.83 14.49 2.31
CA SER A 64 10.99 13.14 1.80
C SER A 64 11.52 12.17 2.85
N LEU A 65 11.24 10.87 2.66
CA LEU A 65 11.79 9.81 3.50
C LEU A 65 13.31 9.78 3.47
N THR A 66 13.90 10.02 2.29
CA THR A 66 15.35 10.02 2.12
C THR A 66 15.99 11.10 2.98
N ALA A 67 15.52 12.35 2.85
CA ALA A 67 16.02 13.46 3.66
C ALA A 67 15.87 13.20 5.17
N TRP A 68 14.72 12.67 5.60
CA TRP A 68 14.51 12.32 7.01
C TRP A 68 15.47 11.24 7.50
N THR A 69 15.61 10.14 6.76
CA THR A 69 16.49 9.04 7.15
C THR A 69 17.96 9.43 7.12
N GLU A 70 18.38 10.25 6.15
CA GLU A 70 19.76 10.74 6.07
C GLU A 70 20.10 11.65 7.23
N ALA A 71 19.23 12.61 7.58
CA ALA A 71 19.40 13.45 8.77
C ALA A 71 19.46 12.61 10.06
N CYS A 72 18.62 11.57 10.18
CA CYS A 72 18.68 10.66 11.32
C CYS A 72 20.02 9.89 11.40
N LEU A 73 20.61 9.50 10.27
CA LEU A 73 21.88 8.76 10.27
C LEU A 73 23.07 9.69 10.48
N GLN A 74 23.10 10.83 9.80
CA GLN A 74 24.22 11.77 9.83
C GLN A 74 24.23 12.59 11.13
N ASP A 75 23.09 13.19 11.50
CA ASP A 75 23.06 14.16 12.61
C ASP A 75 22.87 13.50 13.98
N VAL A 76 22.32 12.28 14.03
CA VAL A 76 22.05 11.57 15.30
C VAL A 76 23.04 10.42 15.55
N LEU A 77 23.48 9.72 14.50
CA LEU A 77 24.44 8.61 14.66
C LEU A 77 25.85 8.95 14.16
N GLU A 78 26.05 10.12 13.53
CA GLU A 78 27.34 10.48 12.91
C GLU A 78 27.79 9.45 11.86
N GLU A 79 26.84 8.78 11.20
CA GLU A 79 27.09 7.77 10.20
C GLU A 79 26.68 8.22 8.80
N TYR A 80 27.60 8.03 7.84
CA TYR A 80 27.32 8.28 6.43
C TYR A 80 27.07 6.97 5.67
N TYR A 81 25.83 6.77 5.21
CA TYR A 81 25.42 5.55 4.51
C TYR A 81 24.87 5.84 3.11
N THR A 82 25.71 5.70 2.08
CA THR A 82 25.42 6.13 0.69
C THR A 82 24.40 5.29 -0.07
N ARG A 83 24.04 4.10 0.42
CA ARG A 83 23.12 3.17 -0.27
C ARG A 83 21.87 2.86 0.56
N TYR A 84 21.45 3.80 1.41
CA TYR A 84 20.28 3.58 2.27
C TYR A 84 18.98 3.73 1.48
N SER A 85 18.26 2.63 1.27
CA SER A 85 16.95 2.67 0.61
C SER A 85 15.84 2.91 1.62
N SER A 86 15.54 4.18 1.90
CA SER A 86 14.54 4.60 2.89
C SER A 86 13.18 3.93 2.66
N TRP A 87 12.71 3.90 1.42
CA TRP A 87 11.44 3.26 1.05
C TRP A 87 11.36 1.77 1.43
N LYS A 88 12.46 1.03 1.32
CA LYS A 88 12.50 -0.41 1.64
C LYS A 88 12.65 -0.69 3.13
N ARG A 89 13.08 0.30 3.92
CA ARG A 89 13.46 0.14 5.34
C ARG A 89 12.46 0.78 6.30
N VAL A 90 11.79 1.84 5.87
CA VAL A 90 10.79 2.53 6.67
C VAL A 90 9.49 1.74 6.64
N ILE A 91 9.01 1.40 7.83
CA ILE A 91 7.79 0.66 8.10
C ILE A 91 6.71 1.64 8.52
N HIS A 92 5.53 1.48 7.95
CA HIS A 92 4.31 2.14 8.39
C HIS A 92 3.71 1.36 9.56
N ILE A 93 3.73 1.94 10.75
CA ILE A 93 3.37 1.25 12.00
C ILE A 93 1.94 0.70 11.98
N PRO A 94 0.90 1.44 11.54
CA PRO A 94 -0.47 0.94 11.54
C PRO A 94 -0.69 -0.31 10.68
N THR A 95 -0.04 -0.38 9.51
CA THR A 95 -0.21 -1.52 8.60
C THR A 95 0.87 -2.59 8.79
N ASN A 96 1.96 -2.27 9.50
CA ASN A 96 3.16 -3.10 9.64
C ASN A 96 3.76 -3.52 8.28
N LEU A 97 3.77 -2.62 7.31
CA LEU A 97 4.29 -2.84 5.96
C LEU A 97 5.32 -1.78 5.61
N THR A 98 6.22 -2.11 4.70
CA THR A 98 7.18 -1.12 4.22
C THR A 98 6.49 -0.06 3.37
N LEU A 99 7.01 1.17 3.39
CA LEU A 99 6.49 2.23 2.52
C LEU A 99 6.70 1.90 1.03
N SER A 100 7.69 1.06 0.70
CA SER A 100 7.85 0.53 -0.66
C SER A 100 6.65 -0.32 -1.09
N GLU A 101 6.18 -1.23 -0.24
CA GLU A 101 5.01 -2.05 -0.54
C GLU A 101 3.73 -1.21 -0.66
N LEU A 102 3.54 -0.24 0.24
CA LEU A 102 2.41 0.69 0.15
C LEU A 102 2.47 1.53 -1.13
N ARG A 103 3.66 1.96 -1.52
CA ARG A 103 3.88 2.68 -2.77
C ARG A 103 3.54 1.82 -3.99
N ASP A 104 3.96 0.57 -3.99
CA ASP A 104 3.68 -0.32 -5.11
C ASP A 104 2.18 -0.66 -5.19
N ARG A 105 1.49 -0.76 -4.05
CA ARG A 105 0.01 -0.84 -4.02
C ARG A 105 -0.66 0.42 -4.54
N CYS A 106 -0.17 1.60 -4.20
CA CYS A 106 -0.68 2.85 -4.75
C CYS A 106 -0.58 2.87 -6.29
N LYS A 107 0.56 2.42 -6.84
CA LYS A 107 0.72 2.31 -8.29
C LYS A 107 -0.27 1.31 -8.90
N LEU A 108 -0.52 0.18 -8.25
CA LEU A 108 -1.46 -0.84 -8.73
C LEU A 108 -2.92 -0.37 -8.69
N GLN A 109 -3.31 0.48 -7.73
CA GLN A 109 -4.65 1.07 -7.73
C GLN A 109 -4.89 2.00 -8.95
N HIS A 110 -3.82 2.64 -9.42
CA HIS A 110 -3.88 3.54 -10.57
C HIS A 110 -3.52 2.87 -11.90
N SER A 111 -2.98 1.65 -11.90
CA SER A 111 -2.65 0.94 -13.12
C SER A 111 -3.91 0.52 -13.88
N LYS A 112 -3.86 0.58 -15.20
CA LYS A 112 -4.88 -0.04 -16.05
C LYS A 112 -4.71 -1.55 -15.92
N ILE A 113 -5.64 -2.20 -15.24
CA ILE A 113 -5.72 -3.67 -15.19
C ILE A 113 -6.21 -4.09 -16.58
N ASP A 114 -5.45 -4.94 -17.25
CA ASP A 114 -5.87 -5.51 -18.52
C ASP A 114 -6.97 -6.56 -18.28
N ILE A 115 -7.70 -6.88 -19.35
CA ILE A 115 -8.84 -7.80 -19.27
C ILE A 115 -8.39 -9.18 -18.78
N GLU A 116 -7.17 -9.61 -19.12
CA GLU A 116 -6.65 -10.92 -18.75
C GLU A 116 -6.30 -11.00 -17.26
N SER A 117 -5.66 -9.97 -16.68
CA SER A 117 -5.47 -9.91 -15.23
C SER A 117 -6.79 -9.88 -14.47
N TYR A 118 -7.84 -9.24 -15.03
CA TYR A 118 -9.16 -9.23 -14.39
C TYR A 118 -9.79 -10.62 -14.36
N LYS A 119 -9.71 -11.39 -15.45
CA LYS A 119 -10.17 -12.79 -15.48
C LYS A 119 -9.43 -13.63 -14.46
N GLU A 120 -8.12 -13.48 -14.34
CA GLU A 120 -7.34 -14.27 -13.40
C GLU A 120 -7.64 -13.89 -11.94
N ILE A 121 -7.80 -12.60 -11.63
CA ILE A 121 -8.27 -12.14 -10.31
C ILE A 121 -9.63 -12.75 -9.98
N TYR A 122 -10.56 -12.77 -10.95
CA TYR A 122 -11.88 -13.38 -10.76
C TYR A 122 -11.79 -14.89 -10.51
N ARG A 123 -10.95 -15.60 -11.27
CA ARG A 123 -10.70 -17.04 -11.11
C ARG A 123 -10.13 -17.35 -9.74
N LEU A 124 -9.14 -16.58 -9.29
CA LEU A 124 -8.51 -16.72 -7.98
C LEU A 124 -9.50 -16.45 -6.83
N ASN A 125 -10.30 -15.39 -6.93
CA ASN A 125 -11.33 -15.10 -5.92
C ASN A 125 -12.37 -16.24 -5.82
N THR A 126 -12.80 -16.77 -6.96
CA THR A 126 -13.71 -17.92 -6.99
C THR A 126 -13.08 -19.13 -6.30
N LEU A 127 -11.82 -19.45 -6.62
CA LEU A 127 -11.10 -20.57 -6.02
C LEU A 127 -10.92 -20.39 -4.50
N VAL A 128 -10.57 -19.18 -4.06
CA VAL A 128 -10.45 -18.86 -2.62
C VAL A 128 -11.78 -19.06 -1.90
N ASN A 129 -12.90 -18.66 -2.51
CA ASN A 129 -14.23 -18.87 -1.93
C ASN A 129 -14.58 -20.36 -1.87
N THR A 130 -14.34 -21.12 -2.93
CA THR A 130 -14.54 -22.58 -2.92
C THR A 130 -13.71 -23.27 -1.84
N LEU A 131 -12.46 -22.83 -1.63
CA LEU A 131 -11.60 -23.35 -0.55
C LEU A 131 -12.12 -22.97 0.83
N LYS A 132 -12.61 -21.74 1.03
CA LYS A 132 -13.25 -21.32 2.28
C LYS A 132 -14.47 -22.20 2.59
N ASP A 133 -15.32 -22.42 1.59
CA ASP A 133 -16.52 -23.26 1.72
C ASP A 133 -16.13 -24.72 2.05
N PHE A 134 -15.09 -25.24 1.40
CA PHE A 134 -14.56 -26.57 1.71
C PHE A 134 -14.04 -26.67 3.15
N ILE A 135 -13.27 -25.68 3.61
CA ILE A 135 -12.74 -25.64 4.99
C ILE A 135 -13.89 -25.63 6.00
N VAL A 136 -14.91 -24.79 5.78
CA VAL A 136 -16.10 -24.71 6.65
C VAL A 136 -16.88 -26.02 6.63
N LYS A 137 -17.09 -26.62 5.46
CA LYS A 137 -17.81 -27.90 5.31
C LYS A 137 -17.13 -29.06 6.03
N ASN A 138 -15.80 -29.02 6.15
CA ASN A 138 -15.01 -30.00 6.90
C ASN A 138 -14.85 -29.64 8.38
N GLY A 139 -15.58 -28.65 8.90
CA GLY A 139 -15.54 -28.26 10.32
C GLY A 139 -14.23 -27.59 10.77
N LEU A 140 -13.38 -27.20 9.82
CA LEU A 140 -12.11 -26.56 10.09
C LEU A 140 -12.29 -25.03 10.19
N LYS A 141 -11.46 -24.38 11.01
CA LYS A 141 -11.48 -22.91 11.14
C LYS A 141 -10.73 -22.28 9.98
N VAL A 142 -11.37 -21.36 9.27
CA VAL A 142 -10.73 -20.54 8.25
C VAL A 142 -9.60 -19.73 8.90
N PRO A 143 -8.36 -19.78 8.39
CA PRO A 143 -7.26 -18.99 8.90
C PRO A 143 -7.62 -17.50 8.88
N LYS A 144 -7.40 -16.80 10.00
CA LYS A 144 -7.52 -15.34 10.03
C LYS A 144 -6.45 -14.75 9.12
N LEU A 145 -6.88 -14.15 8.01
CA LEU A 145 -6.01 -13.39 7.13
C LEU A 145 -5.46 -12.20 7.91
N LYS A 146 -4.12 -12.15 8.10
CA LYS A 146 -3.47 -11.01 8.76
C LYS A 146 -3.59 -9.72 7.95
N ASN A 147 -3.81 -9.83 6.65
CA ASN A 147 -3.99 -8.71 5.74
C ASN A 147 -5.13 -9.04 4.77
N GLU A 148 -6.35 -8.60 5.06
CA GLU A 148 -7.42 -8.61 4.06
C GLU A 148 -7.08 -7.62 2.95
N PHE A 149 -6.67 -8.16 1.79
CA PHE A 149 -6.75 -7.43 0.53
C PHE A 149 -8.00 -7.91 -0.19
N GLU A 150 -9.13 -7.30 0.15
CA GLU A 150 -10.12 -7.11 -0.90
C GLU A 150 -9.50 -6.09 -1.85
N ILE A 151 -9.14 -6.51 -3.06
CA ILE A 151 -9.03 -5.57 -4.17
C ILE A 151 -10.49 -5.29 -4.52
N PRO A 152 -11.09 -4.17 -4.09
CA PRO A 152 -12.43 -3.86 -4.53
C PRO A 152 -12.36 -3.75 -6.04
N LEU A 153 -13.06 -4.64 -6.74
CA LEU A 153 -13.31 -4.51 -8.16
C LEU A 153 -14.25 -3.31 -8.30
N THR A 154 -13.71 -2.09 -8.21
CA THR A 154 -14.52 -0.89 -8.36
C THR A 154 -15.05 -0.88 -9.80
N PRO A 155 -16.37 -0.89 -10.03
CA PRO A 155 -16.93 -0.74 -11.37
C PRO A 155 -16.68 0.66 -11.97
N LYS A 156 -15.99 1.55 -11.25
CA LYS A 156 -15.70 2.92 -11.67
C LYS A 156 -14.49 3.00 -12.58
N ARG A 157 -14.56 2.37 -13.74
CA ARG A 157 -13.84 2.90 -14.91
C ARG A 157 -14.84 2.95 -16.05
N LYS A 158 -15.11 4.17 -16.52
CA LYS A 158 -15.81 4.41 -17.79
C LYS A 158 -15.24 3.43 -18.78
N ILE A 159 -16.03 2.41 -19.13
CA ILE A 159 -15.78 1.60 -20.31
C ILE A 159 -15.56 2.64 -21.38
N ILE A 160 -14.32 2.69 -21.89
CA ILE A 160 -13.95 3.53 -23.02
C ILE A 160 -15.11 3.34 -23.99
N LYS A 161 -15.82 4.42 -24.32
CA LYS A 161 -16.87 4.36 -25.34
C LYS A 161 -16.18 3.79 -26.57
N LEU A 162 -16.26 2.48 -26.75
CA LEU A 162 -16.03 1.83 -28.01
C LEU A 162 -16.95 2.59 -28.94
N ASN A 163 -16.37 3.16 -30.00
CA ASN A 163 -17.12 3.83 -31.04
C ASN A 163 -18.11 2.80 -31.59
N LEU A 164 -19.31 2.77 -31.00
CA LEU A 164 -20.37 1.81 -31.24
C LEU A 164 -20.98 2.20 -32.59
N LYS A 165 -20.32 1.82 -33.68
CA LYS A 165 -20.94 1.85 -35.00
C LYS A 165 -22.07 0.83 -35.09
N ASP A 166 -21.99 -0.28 -34.36
CA ASP A 166 -23.02 -1.34 -34.37
C ASP A 166 -23.52 -1.67 -32.96
N LYS A 167 -24.50 -0.88 -32.49
CA LYS A 167 -25.22 -1.11 -31.23
C LYS A 167 -25.84 -2.51 -31.16
N GLU A 168 -26.31 -3.03 -32.29
CA GLU A 168 -26.89 -4.38 -32.39
C GLU A 168 -25.88 -5.50 -32.17
N ALA A 169 -24.61 -5.30 -32.56
CA ALA A 169 -23.56 -6.31 -32.35
C ALA A 169 -23.21 -6.40 -30.86
N TYR A 170 -23.16 -5.25 -30.17
CA TYR A 170 -22.94 -5.19 -28.72
C TYR A 170 -24.06 -5.88 -27.94
N GLU A 171 -25.33 -5.59 -28.27
CA GLU A 171 -26.48 -6.20 -27.59
C GLU A 171 -26.57 -7.71 -27.84
N ARG A 172 -26.19 -8.19 -29.03
CA ARG A 172 -26.10 -9.64 -29.32
C ARG A 172 -25.04 -10.34 -28.46
N VAL A 173 -23.86 -9.74 -28.32
CA VAL A 173 -22.77 -10.31 -27.51
C VAL A 173 -23.15 -10.34 -26.03
N GLN A 174 -23.79 -9.28 -25.52
CA GLN A 174 -24.26 -9.22 -24.13
C GLN A 174 -25.34 -10.28 -23.84
N LYS A 175 -26.33 -10.46 -24.72
CA LYS A 175 -27.36 -11.51 -24.56
C LYS A 175 -26.76 -12.92 -24.59
N LYS A 176 -25.76 -13.17 -25.43
CA LYS A 176 -25.08 -14.47 -25.51
C LYS A 176 -24.28 -14.78 -24.25
N LEU A 177 -23.53 -13.79 -23.74
CA LEU A 177 -22.80 -13.89 -22.46
C LEU A 177 -23.72 -14.18 -21.26
N ILE A 178 -24.88 -13.53 -21.21
CA ILE A 178 -25.85 -13.77 -20.13
C ILE A 178 -26.41 -15.20 -20.23
N ASN A 179 -26.78 -15.66 -21.44
CA ASN A 179 -27.33 -17.01 -21.61
C ASN A 179 -26.32 -18.13 -21.32
N ASP A 180 -25.03 -17.89 -21.54
CA ASP A 180 -23.97 -18.86 -21.23
C ASP A 180 -23.62 -18.91 -19.73
N ILE A 181 -24.01 -17.90 -18.95
CA ILE A 181 -23.84 -17.87 -17.47
C ILE A 181 -24.97 -18.61 -16.74
N PHE A 182 -26.15 -18.72 -17.36
CA PHE A 182 -27.35 -19.34 -16.76
C PHE A 182 -27.68 -20.74 -17.31
N LYS A 183 -26.74 -21.37 -18.04
CA LYS A 183 -26.76 -22.79 -18.38
C LYS A 183 -25.79 -23.56 -17.49
#